data_AF-A0A7R9B5E0-F1
#
_entry.id   AF-A0A7R9B5E0-F1
#
_cell.length_a   1.000
_cell.length_b   1.000
_cell.length_c   1.000
_cell.angle_alpha   90.00
_cell.angle_beta   90.00
_cell.angle_gamma   90.00
#
_symmetry.space_group_name_H-M   'P 1'
#
loop_
_entity.id
_entity.type
_entity.pdbx_description
1 polymer ?
#
loop_
_entity_poly.entity_id
_entity_poly.type
_entity_poly.pdbx_seq_one_letter_code
_entity_poly.pdbx_strand_id
1 'polypeptide(L)'
;MKKEVGTTQKTSTDWRWNEDQLPNSSKLFKEDCSHRKIIKWFGDNPSPNSPLSIHMLVSLGEASGKRPGDWYGPGAVAHLLREAVNFAAQDNNEFQNFSVYVAQDCAVYIQDVMDQCHDSWNTSWKALILLVPVRLGVEKMNSIYGSCLTALLTMECCIGIIGGRPKHALYFVGFQDEKLIHLDPHYCQEVVDVWQPNFPLNSFHCKSPRKMNLSKIDPSCCIGFYCRTQEDFYSFVKTAQSFLVPPSQKAQYPMFVFCEGRSADSLTTSTRYMIPDNHITNEQDCEMDNEFESEEFELV
;
A
#
# COMPACT_ATOMS: atom_id res chain seq x y z
N MET A 1 -6.41 -31.02 28.60
CA MET A 1 -5.94 -29.95 29.51
C MET A 1 -4.43 -29.81 29.39
N LYS A 2 -3.96 -28.95 28.49
CA LYS A 2 -2.63 -28.34 28.61
C LYS A 2 -2.86 -26.85 28.69
N LYS A 3 -2.68 -26.32 29.91
CA LYS A 3 -2.51 -24.90 30.15
C LYS A 3 -1.10 -24.58 29.66
N GLU A 4 -1.00 -23.73 28.64
CA GLU A 4 0.14 -22.83 28.53
C GLU A 4 -0.43 -21.42 28.48
N VAL A 5 -0.34 -20.78 29.64
CA VAL A 5 -0.45 -19.34 29.80
C VAL A 5 0.85 -18.77 29.24
N GLY A 6 0.85 -18.47 27.95
CA GLY A 6 1.81 -17.59 27.32
C GLY A 6 1.14 -16.23 27.16
N THR A 7 1.64 -15.22 27.85
CA THR A 7 1.24 -13.83 27.62
C THR A 7 1.76 -13.42 26.24
N THR A 8 1.00 -13.68 25.18
CA THR A 8 1.32 -13.17 23.84
C THR A 8 1.36 -11.65 23.94
N GLN A 9 2.53 -11.03 23.73
CA GLN A 9 2.63 -9.59 23.59
C GLN A 9 1.78 -9.22 22.37
N LYS A 10 0.66 -8.52 22.59
CA LYS A 10 -0.17 -8.03 21.49
C LYS A 10 0.66 -7.09 20.63
N THR A 11 0.83 -7.41 19.36
CA THR A 11 1.46 -6.52 18.37
C THR A 11 0.45 -5.46 17.91
N SER A 12 0.90 -4.43 17.19
CA SER A 12 -0.04 -3.45 16.60
C SER A 12 -0.99 -4.07 15.59
N THR A 13 -0.61 -5.20 14.96
CA THR A 13 -1.46 -5.94 14.02
C THR A 13 -2.55 -6.77 14.71
N ASP A 14 -2.52 -6.90 16.04
CA ASP A 14 -3.56 -7.58 16.84
C ASP A 14 -4.73 -6.66 17.24
N TRP A 15 -4.63 -5.36 16.98
CA TRP A 15 -5.72 -4.43 17.28
C TRP A 15 -6.94 -4.72 16.40
N ARG A 16 -8.14 -4.65 16.96
CA ARG A 16 -9.41 -4.88 16.27
C ARG A 16 -10.41 -3.81 16.70
N TRP A 17 -11.16 -3.29 15.73
CA TRP A 17 -12.30 -2.42 15.99
C TRP A 17 -13.56 -3.26 16.21
N ASN A 18 -14.40 -2.82 17.14
CA ASN A 18 -15.72 -3.40 17.39
C ASN A 18 -16.71 -2.27 17.67
N GLU A 19 -17.79 -2.22 16.88
CA GLU A 19 -18.84 -1.21 16.95
C GLU A 19 -19.52 -1.16 18.32
N ASP A 20 -19.77 -2.33 18.93
CA ASP A 20 -20.50 -2.45 20.19
C ASP A 20 -19.61 -2.22 21.43
N GLN A 21 -18.30 -2.03 21.23
CA GLN A 21 -17.36 -1.89 22.31
C GLN A 21 -17.25 -0.45 22.80
N LEU A 22 -17.91 -0.16 23.93
CA LEU A 22 -17.73 1.11 24.62
C LEU A 22 -16.34 1.19 25.29
N PRO A 23 -15.65 2.36 25.24
CA PRO A 23 -14.35 2.56 25.86
C PRO A 23 -14.47 2.70 27.39
N ASN A 24 -14.77 1.60 28.07
CA ASN A 24 -15.03 1.54 29.52
C ASN A 24 -13.77 1.47 30.39
N SER A 25 -12.58 1.51 29.79
CA SER A 25 -11.30 1.51 30.49
C SER A 25 -10.36 2.56 29.90
N SER A 26 -9.40 3.04 30.70
CA SER A 26 -8.40 4.01 30.23
C SER A 26 -7.62 3.51 29.00
N LYS A 27 -7.36 2.21 28.91
CA LYS A 27 -6.71 1.61 27.74
C LYS A 27 -7.58 1.72 26.49
N LEU A 28 -8.84 1.26 26.56
CA LEU A 28 -9.76 1.32 25.43
C LEU A 28 -10.05 2.76 25.01
N PHE A 29 -10.12 3.69 25.96
CA PHE A 29 -10.28 5.12 25.66
C PHE A 29 -9.08 5.68 24.87
N LYS A 30 -7.85 5.32 25.23
CA LYS A 30 -6.65 5.72 24.46
C LYS A 30 -6.62 5.10 23.07
N GLU A 31 -7.03 3.84 22.94
CA GLU A 31 -7.13 3.14 21.65
C GLU A 31 -8.19 3.80 20.75
N ASP A 32 -9.38 4.12 21.28
CA ASP A 32 -10.44 4.85 20.55
C ASP A 32 -9.97 6.25 20.11
N CYS A 33 -9.35 7.02 21.00
CA CYS A 33 -8.78 8.32 20.66
C CYS A 33 -7.72 8.23 19.55
N SER A 34 -6.84 7.22 19.61
CA SER A 34 -5.81 7.01 18.58
C SER A 34 -6.43 6.62 17.25
N HIS A 35 -7.42 5.73 17.27
CA HIS A 35 -8.14 5.28 16.10
C HIS A 35 -8.89 6.44 15.41
N ARG A 36 -9.64 7.24 16.16
CA ARG A 36 -10.32 8.45 15.64
C ARG A 36 -9.34 9.46 15.08
N LYS A 37 -8.18 9.64 15.72
CA LYS A 37 -7.13 10.51 15.22
C LYS A 37 -6.60 10.04 13.86
N ILE A 38 -6.39 8.73 13.68
CA ILE A 38 -5.96 8.17 12.39
C ILE A 38 -7.03 8.42 11.32
N ILE A 39 -8.30 8.12 11.59
CA ILE A 39 -9.39 8.37 10.63
C ILE A 39 -9.49 9.86 10.28
N LYS A 40 -9.32 10.74 11.26
CA LYS A 40 -9.33 12.18 11.05
C LYS A 40 -8.26 12.63 10.05
N TRP A 41 -7.11 11.96 9.99
CA TRP A 41 -6.08 12.28 8.99
C TRP A 41 -6.57 12.10 7.54
N PHE A 42 -7.56 11.24 7.31
CA PHE A 42 -8.15 10.94 6.01
C PHE A 42 -9.50 11.62 5.76
N GLY A 43 -10.05 12.37 6.73
CA GLY A 43 -11.37 12.97 6.57
C GLY A 43 -11.45 13.95 5.40
N ASP A 44 -12.59 13.99 4.72
CA ASP A 44 -12.80 14.78 3.49
C ASP A 44 -12.96 16.29 3.74
N ASN A 45 -11.96 16.91 4.36
CA ASN A 45 -11.93 18.34 4.67
C ASN A 45 -10.52 18.91 4.38
N PRO A 46 -10.39 20.03 3.64
CA PRO A 46 -9.10 20.67 3.37
C PRO A 46 -8.55 21.35 4.63
N SER A 47 -7.90 20.59 5.50
CA SER A 47 -7.40 21.06 6.80
C SER A 47 -6.07 20.41 7.18
N PRO A 48 -5.17 21.11 7.91
CA PRO A 48 -3.90 20.55 8.38
C PRO A 48 -4.04 19.31 9.28
N ASN A 49 -5.18 19.13 9.98
CA ASN A 49 -5.40 17.90 10.75
C ASN A 49 -6.08 16.77 9.96
N SER A 50 -6.31 16.97 8.67
CA SER A 50 -6.70 15.94 7.68
C SER A 50 -5.68 15.95 6.51
N PRO A 51 -4.38 15.72 6.78
CA PRO A 51 -3.33 15.93 5.79
C PRO A 51 -3.30 14.86 4.69
N LEU A 52 -4.07 13.78 4.81
CA LEU A 52 -4.23 12.74 3.79
C LEU A 52 -5.63 12.75 3.16
N SER A 53 -6.39 13.85 3.33
CA SER A 53 -7.71 14.02 2.74
C SER A 53 -7.66 14.00 1.21
N ILE A 54 -8.78 13.64 0.57
CA ILE A 54 -8.89 13.68 -0.90
C ILE A 54 -8.58 15.06 -1.47
N HIS A 55 -8.91 16.14 -0.74
CA HIS A 55 -8.60 17.52 -1.13
C HIS A 55 -7.09 17.77 -1.20
N MET A 56 -6.34 17.30 -0.20
CA MET A 56 -4.88 17.40 -0.19
C MET A 56 -4.26 16.57 -1.32
N LEU A 57 -4.72 15.32 -1.50
CA LEU A 57 -4.22 14.45 -2.55
C LEU A 57 -4.47 15.04 -3.95
N VAL A 58 -5.65 15.63 -4.18
CA VAL A 58 -5.96 16.32 -5.44
C VAL A 58 -5.04 17.53 -5.64
N SER A 59 -4.82 18.35 -4.61
CA SER A 59 -3.95 19.53 -4.69
C SER A 59 -2.48 19.17 -4.98
N LEU A 60 -1.95 18.15 -4.32
CA LEU A 60 -0.59 17.65 -4.59
C LEU A 60 -0.47 17.06 -6.00
N GLY A 61 -1.53 16.39 -6.47
CA GLY A 61 -1.62 15.83 -7.80
C GLY A 61 -1.43 16.83 -8.94
N GLU A 62 -1.83 18.09 -8.73
CA GLU A 62 -1.70 19.16 -9.73
C GLU A 62 -0.24 19.38 -10.16
N ALA A 63 0.71 19.22 -9.25
CA ALA A 63 2.15 19.35 -9.55
C ALA A 63 2.64 18.26 -10.52
N SER A 64 1.94 17.12 -10.59
CA SER A 64 2.18 16.03 -11.55
C SER A 64 1.30 16.13 -12.80
N GLY A 65 0.62 17.26 -13.02
CA GLY A 65 -0.25 17.50 -14.18
C GLY A 65 -1.60 16.80 -14.11
N LYS A 66 -1.99 16.27 -12.94
CA LYS A 66 -3.30 15.65 -12.73
C LYS A 66 -4.34 16.69 -12.39
N ARG A 67 -5.56 16.49 -12.86
CA ARG A 67 -6.72 17.34 -12.57
C ARG A 67 -7.70 16.62 -11.64
N PRO A 68 -8.57 17.35 -10.92
CA PRO A 68 -9.68 16.73 -10.21
C PRO A 68 -10.49 15.80 -11.13
N GLY A 69 -10.66 14.54 -10.72
CA GLY A 69 -11.35 13.51 -11.49
C GLY A 69 -10.46 12.64 -12.39
N ASP A 70 -9.18 12.99 -12.57
CA ASP A 70 -8.25 12.13 -13.29
C ASP A 70 -7.93 10.87 -12.47
N TRP A 71 -7.83 9.73 -13.16
CA TRP A 71 -7.47 8.47 -12.53
C TRP A 71 -5.97 8.35 -12.29
N TYR A 72 -5.60 7.68 -11.18
CA TYR A 72 -4.23 7.39 -10.79
C TYR A 72 -3.96 5.90 -10.87
N GLY A 73 -2.87 5.54 -11.55
CA GLY A 73 -2.33 4.19 -11.48
C GLY A 73 -1.61 3.92 -10.15
N PRO A 74 -1.35 2.65 -9.79
CA PRO A 74 -0.75 2.26 -8.51
C PRO A 74 0.59 2.95 -8.21
N GLY A 75 1.47 3.07 -9.22
CA GLY A 75 2.75 3.77 -9.04
C GLY A 75 2.60 5.28 -8.82
N ALA A 76 1.67 5.93 -9.54
CA ALA A 76 1.43 7.36 -9.40
C ALA A 76 0.88 7.70 -8.00
N VAL A 77 -0.10 6.92 -7.50
CA VAL A 77 -0.65 7.15 -6.16
C VAL A 77 0.36 6.80 -5.05
N ALA A 78 1.28 5.83 -5.28
CA ALA A 78 2.36 5.55 -4.33
C ALA A 78 3.30 6.75 -4.14
N HIS A 79 3.69 7.43 -5.24
CA HIS A 79 4.46 8.67 -5.17
C HIS A 79 3.67 9.83 -4.55
N LEU A 80 2.38 9.94 -4.88
CA LEU A 80 1.50 10.95 -4.27
C LEU A 80 1.38 10.76 -2.75
N LEU A 81 1.25 9.51 -2.28
CA LEU A 81 1.20 9.20 -0.85
C LEU A 81 2.51 9.58 -0.15
N ARG A 82 3.67 9.30 -0.78
CA ARG A 82 4.97 9.75 -0.26
C ARG A 82 5.01 11.27 -0.09
N GLU A 83 4.56 12.01 -1.09
CA GLU A 83 4.50 13.47 -1.03
C GLU A 83 3.54 13.97 0.04
N ALA A 84 2.36 13.37 0.15
CA ALA A 84 1.37 13.71 1.16
C ALA A 84 1.90 13.48 2.59
N VAL A 85 2.60 12.36 2.84
CA VAL A 85 3.24 12.09 4.14
C VAL A 85 4.34 13.10 4.44
N ASN A 86 5.17 13.45 3.46
CA ASN A 86 6.22 14.47 3.64
C ASN A 86 5.64 15.86 3.93
N PHE A 87 4.53 16.22 3.27
CA PHE A 87 3.81 17.46 3.53
C PHE A 87 3.18 17.45 4.94
N ALA A 88 2.52 16.34 5.29
CA ALA A 88 1.92 16.14 6.62
C ALA A 88 2.94 16.32 7.75
N ALA A 89 4.18 15.84 7.57
CA ALA A 89 5.26 15.92 8.55
C ALA A 89 5.71 17.35 8.90
N GLN A 90 5.35 18.35 8.10
CA GLN A 90 5.67 19.76 8.38
C GLN A 90 4.85 20.30 9.55
N ASP A 91 3.57 19.91 9.63
CA ASP A 91 2.62 20.40 10.63
C ASP A 91 2.22 19.35 11.69
N ASN A 92 2.56 18.07 11.46
CA ASN A 92 2.16 16.95 12.31
C ASN A 92 3.40 16.11 12.71
N ASN A 93 3.81 16.22 13.98
CA ASN A 93 5.00 15.54 14.51
C ASN A 93 4.93 14.00 14.40
N GLU A 94 3.72 13.42 14.38
CA GLU A 94 3.55 11.98 14.21
C GLU A 94 4.10 11.49 12.87
N PHE A 95 3.94 12.28 11.81
CA PHE A 95 4.39 11.94 10.46
C PHE A 95 5.91 12.04 10.29
N GLN A 96 6.61 12.79 11.16
CA GLN A 96 8.08 12.87 11.15
C GLN A 96 8.75 11.52 11.47
N ASN A 97 8.02 10.62 12.14
CA ASN A 97 8.49 9.27 12.49
C ASN A 97 8.21 8.23 11.39
N PHE A 98 7.62 8.63 10.27
CA PHE A 98 7.37 7.76 9.12
C PHE A 98 8.25 8.14 7.94
N SER A 99 8.58 7.14 7.13
CA SER A 99 9.27 7.29 5.86
C SER A 99 8.53 6.47 4.81
N VAL A 100 8.16 7.07 3.69
CA VAL A 100 7.57 6.35 2.56
C VAL A 100 8.60 6.23 1.45
N TYR A 101 9.05 5.00 1.18
CA TYR A 101 9.95 4.71 0.07
C TYR A 101 9.16 4.05 -1.06
N VAL A 102 9.29 4.57 -2.28
CA VAL A 102 8.66 3.98 -3.48
C VAL A 102 9.77 3.42 -4.35
N ALA A 103 9.75 2.11 -4.59
CA ALA A 103 10.71 1.44 -5.45
C ALA A 103 10.64 1.97 -6.89
N GLN A 104 11.80 2.07 -7.54
CA GLN A 104 11.93 2.51 -8.92
C GLN A 104 12.31 1.32 -9.78
N ASP A 105 11.72 1.18 -10.96
CA ASP A 105 12.05 0.12 -11.93
C ASP A 105 12.03 -1.31 -11.34
N CYS A 106 11.09 -1.55 -10.41
CA CYS A 106 10.99 -2.80 -9.65
C CYS A 106 12.27 -3.14 -8.85
N ALA A 107 13.03 -2.13 -8.42
CA ALA A 107 14.24 -2.26 -7.62
C ALA A 107 14.15 -1.47 -6.31
N VAL A 108 14.47 -2.14 -5.21
CA VAL A 108 14.61 -1.55 -3.87
C VAL A 108 16.09 -1.39 -3.57
N TYR A 109 16.56 -0.15 -3.54
CA TYR A 109 17.96 0.17 -3.23
C TYR A 109 18.13 0.27 -1.72
N ILE A 110 18.91 -0.65 -1.15
CA ILE A 110 19.03 -0.79 0.31
C ILE A 110 19.61 0.47 0.93
N GLN A 111 20.63 1.08 0.31
CA GLN A 111 21.23 2.29 0.88
C GLN A 111 20.29 3.50 0.84
N ASP A 112 19.44 3.62 -0.18
CA ASP A 112 18.47 4.72 -0.25
C ASP A 112 17.44 4.61 0.88
N VAL A 113 16.95 3.40 1.16
CA VAL A 113 16.05 3.15 2.30
C VAL A 113 16.75 3.50 3.61
N MET A 114 18.00 3.08 3.78
CA MET A 114 18.79 3.34 4.97
C MET A 114 19.00 4.85 5.19
N ASP A 115 19.39 5.57 4.15
CA ASP A 115 19.62 7.02 4.19
C ASP A 115 18.31 7.79 4.47
N GLN A 116 17.17 7.32 3.96
CA GLN A 116 15.87 7.99 4.13
C GLN A 116 15.27 7.75 5.52
N CYS A 117 15.46 6.55 6.08
CA CYS A 117 14.87 6.16 7.36
C CYS A 117 15.70 6.61 8.57
N HIS A 118 17.00 6.86 8.40
CA HIS A 118 17.82 7.41 9.48
C HIS A 118 17.73 8.93 9.54
N ASP A 119 17.83 9.46 10.76
CA ASP A 119 18.13 10.88 10.93
C ASP A 119 19.56 11.23 10.46
N SER A 120 19.86 12.52 10.34
CA SER A 120 21.18 13.01 9.90
C SER A 120 22.36 12.53 10.77
N TRP A 121 22.07 12.02 11.98
CA TRP A 121 23.06 11.56 12.95
C TRP A 121 23.12 10.02 13.04
N ASN A 122 22.30 9.33 12.26
CA ASN A 122 22.12 7.89 12.28
C ASN A 122 21.74 7.33 13.66
N THR A 123 21.00 8.11 14.46
CA THR A 123 20.66 7.78 15.86
C THR A 123 19.27 7.21 16.06
N SER A 124 18.35 7.47 15.13
CA SER A 124 16.97 6.99 15.19
C SER A 124 16.46 6.53 13.83
N TRP A 125 15.61 5.50 13.85
CA TRP A 125 14.95 4.92 12.67
C TRP A 125 13.50 5.40 12.58
N LYS A 126 13.11 5.93 11.42
CA LYS A 126 11.72 6.22 11.06
C LYS A 126 11.06 4.94 10.54
N ALA A 127 9.85 4.66 11.03
CA ALA A 127 9.06 3.53 10.56
C ALA A 127 8.82 3.63 9.04
N LEU A 128 9.14 2.57 8.32
CA LEU A 128 9.16 2.54 6.87
C LEU A 128 7.84 1.99 6.31
N ILE A 129 7.25 2.72 5.39
CA ILE A 129 6.25 2.24 4.44
C ILE A 129 6.95 2.08 3.09
N LEU A 130 7.19 0.84 2.69
CA LEU A 130 7.82 0.48 1.42
C LEU A 130 6.74 0.12 0.41
N LEU A 131 6.69 0.86 -0.70
CA LEU A 131 5.74 0.65 -1.78
C LEU A 131 6.50 0.18 -3.02
N VAL A 132 6.10 -0.95 -3.59
CA VAL A 132 6.74 -1.54 -4.78
C VAL A 132 5.72 -1.62 -5.91
N PRO A 133 5.67 -0.61 -6.81
CA PRO A 133 4.92 -0.71 -8.05
C PRO A 133 5.50 -1.83 -8.92
N VAL A 134 4.66 -2.72 -9.42
CA VAL A 134 5.03 -3.85 -10.27
C VAL A 134 4.09 -3.97 -11.46
N ARG A 135 4.58 -4.62 -12.52
CA ARG A 135 3.76 -5.05 -13.65
C ARG A 135 3.95 -6.55 -13.89
N LEU A 136 2.98 -7.35 -13.46
CA LEU A 136 3.03 -8.81 -13.44
C LEU A 136 2.52 -9.46 -14.73
N GLY A 137 2.41 -8.69 -15.81
CA GLY A 137 1.90 -9.14 -17.10
C GLY A 137 1.63 -7.98 -18.05
N VAL A 138 1.30 -8.29 -19.30
CA VAL A 138 1.00 -7.28 -20.32
C VAL A 138 -0.45 -6.82 -20.17
N GLU A 139 -1.41 -7.71 -20.46
CA GLU A 139 -2.86 -7.42 -20.37
C GLU A 139 -3.52 -8.11 -19.18
N LYS A 140 -3.06 -9.32 -18.86
CA LYS A 140 -3.54 -10.14 -17.75
C LYS A 140 -2.35 -10.52 -16.87
N MET A 141 -2.62 -10.78 -15.59
CA MET A 141 -1.61 -11.32 -14.70
C MET A 141 -1.04 -12.63 -15.27
N ASN A 142 0.29 -12.71 -15.34
CA ASN A 142 0.96 -13.95 -15.68
C ASN A 142 0.89 -14.91 -14.48
N SER A 143 0.34 -16.11 -14.69
CA SER A 143 0.07 -17.09 -13.63
C SER A 143 1.32 -17.55 -12.88
N ILE A 144 2.51 -17.40 -13.48
CA ILE A 144 3.79 -17.73 -12.84
C ILE A 144 4.02 -16.94 -11.54
N TYR A 145 3.44 -15.74 -11.44
CA TYR A 145 3.58 -14.88 -10.26
C TYR A 145 2.53 -15.15 -9.18
N GLY A 146 1.55 -16.03 -9.44
CA GLY A 146 0.42 -16.24 -8.54
C GLY A 146 0.86 -16.68 -7.15
N SER A 147 1.70 -17.72 -7.07
CA SER A 147 2.24 -18.23 -5.81
C SER A 147 3.16 -17.22 -5.11
N CYS A 148 3.88 -16.41 -5.88
CA CYS A 148 4.75 -15.37 -5.34
C CYS A 148 3.94 -14.25 -4.67
N LEU A 149 2.88 -13.80 -5.33
CA LEU A 149 2.01 -12.74 -4.85
C LEU A 149 1.27 -13.15 -3.57
N THR A 150 0.72 -14.37 -3.54
CA THR A 150 0.06 -14.89 -2.34
C THR A 150 1.04 -15.15 -1.21
N ALA A 151 2.26 -15.63 -1.50
CA ALA A 151 3.30 -15.76 -0.48
C ALA A 151 3.68 -14.41 0.16
N LEU A 152 3.80 -13.33 -0.62
CA LEU A 152 4.02 -11.99 -0.05
C LEU A 152 2.87 -11.55 0.87
N LEU A 153 1.61 -11.83 0.50
CA LEU A 153 0.45 -11.53 1.35
C LEU A 153 0.43 -12.31 2.68
N THR A 154 1.23 -13.38 2.82
CA THR A 154 1.37 -14.10 4.11
C THR A 154 2.36 -13.42 5.07
N MET A 155 3.17 -12.49 4.60
CA MET A 155 4.18 -11.82 5.43
C MET A 155 3.52 -10.85 6.41
N GLU A 156 3.95 -10.87 7.68
CA GLU A 156 3.41 -9.96 8.71
C GLU A 156 3.62 -8.47 8.37
N CYS A 157 4.70 -8.16 7.66
CA CYS A 157 4.99 -6.80 7.22
C CYS A 157 4.20 -6.40 5.97
N CYS A 158 3.53 -7.32 5.26
CA CYS A 158 2.76 -6.95 4.08
C CYS A 158 1.49 -6.19 4.51
N ILE A 159 1.34 -4.98 3.98
CA ILE A 159 0.16 -4.13 4.20
C ILE A 159 -0.77 -4.14 2.98
N GLY A 160 -0.79 -5.27 2.26
CA GLY A 160 -1.68 -5.48 1.12
C GLY A 160 -1.17 -4.92 -0.20
N ILE A 161 -2.07 -4.91 -1.19
CA ILE A 161 -1.78 -4.56 -2.58
C ILE A 161 -2.86 -3.59 -3.06
N ILE A 162 -2.46 -2.46 -3.64
CA ILE A 162 -3.38 -1.60 -4.39
C ILE A 162 -3.24 -1.91 -5.89
N GLY A 163 -4.35 -1.98 -6.60
CA GLY A 163 -4.35 -2.31 -8.03
C GLY A 163 -5.72 -2.14 -8.65
N GLY A 164 -5.89 -2.68 -9.85
CA GLY A 164 -7.16 -2.64 -10.57
C GLY A 164 -7.11 -1.74 -11.80
N ARG A 165 -8.20 -1.78 -12.55
CA ARG A 165 -8.32 -1.10 -13.84
C ARG A 165 -8.71 0.37 -13.63
N PRO A 166 -8.58 1.23 -14.66
CA PRO A 166 -9.16 2.57 -14.63
C PRO A 166 -10.62 2.52 -14.16
N LYS A 167 -10.94 3.35 -13.15
CA LYS A 167 -12.26 3.43 -12.50
C LYS A 167 -12.74 2.15 -11.79
N HIS A 168 -11.84 1.18 -11.57
CA HIS A 168 -12.14 -0.06 -10.85
C HIS A 168 -10.96 -0.48 -9.96
N ALA A 169 -10.49 0.45 -9.13
CA ALA A 169 -9.35 0.26 -8.22
C ALA A 169 -9.76 -0.48 -6.93
N LEU A 170 -8.97 -1.43 -6.49
CA LEU A 170 -9.24 -2.29 -5.33
C LEU A 170 -8.04 -2.32 -4.39
N TYR A 171 -8.30 -2.58 -3.11
CA TYR A 171 -7.26 -2.82 -2.11
C TYR A 171 -7.34 -4.27 -1.61
N PHE A 172 -6.36 -5.08 -1.98
CA PHE A 172 -6.27 -6.50 -1.63
C PHE A 172 -5.57 -6.68 -0.30
N VAL A 173 -6.24 -7.36 0.64
CA VAL A 173 -5.80 -7.50 2.04
C VAL A 173 -5.41 -8.94 2.41
N GLY A 174 -5.64 -9.89 1.52
CA GLY A 174 -5.34 -11.30 1.75
C GLY A 174 -5.86 -12.18 0.63
N PHE A 175 -5.87 -13.48 0.86
CA PHE A 175 -6.34 -14.46 -0.11
C PHE A 175 -6.92 -15.70 0.58
N GLN A 176 -7.72 -16.46 -0.17
CA GLN A 176 -8.16 -17.79 0.18
C GLN A 176 -8.20 -18.61 -1.12
N ASP A 177 -7.53 -19.76 -1.14
CA ASP A 177 -7.32 -20.55 -2.35
C ASP A 177 -6.77 -19.65 -3.48
N GLU A 178 -7.35 -19.74 -4.68
CA GLU A 178 -7.00 -18.90 -5.85
C GLU A 178 -7.79 -17.59 -5.92
N LYS A 179 -8.34 -17.11 -4.78
CA LYS A 179 -9.13 -15.88 -4.71
C LYS A 179 -8.48 -14.86 -3.78
N LEU A 180 -8.28 -13.65 -4.28
CA LEU A 180 -7.87 -12.49 -3.47
C LEU A 180 -9.08 -11.92 -2.74
N ILE A 181 -8.88 -11.54 -1.48
CA ILE A 181 -9.85 -10.83 -0.64
C ILE A 181 -9.54 -9.34 -0.73
N HIS A 182 -10.55 -8.51 -1.02
CA HIS A 182 -10.37 -7.09 -1.23
C HIS A 182 -11.44 -6.20 -0.59
N LEU A 183 -11.02 -4.96 -0.36
CA LEU A 183 -11.89 -3.82 -0.04
C LEU A 183 -12.15 -3.04 -1.33
N ASP A 184 -13.39 -2.63 -1.51
CA ASP A 184 -13.90 -1.99 -2.72
C ASP A 184 -14.37 -0.56 -2.39
N PRO A 185 -13.73 0.50 -2.93
CA PRO A 185 -14.12 1.88 -2.66
C PRO A 185 -15.29 2.37 -3.52
N HIS A 186 -15.85 1.60 -4.45
CA HIS A 186 -16.89 2.05 -5.41
C HIS A 186 -18.30 2.05 -4.80
N TYR A 187 -18.41 2.53 -3.57
CA TYR A 187 -19.67 2.81 -2.90
C TYR A 187 -19.64 4.25 -2.39
N CYS A 188 -20.49 5.10 -2.96
CA CYS A 188 -20.58 6.50 -2.55
C CYS A 188 -21.32 6.61 -1.21
N GLN A 189 -20.68 7.23 -0.23
CA GLN A 189 -21.23 7.44 1.11
C GLN A 189 -21.38 8.93 1.39
N GLU A 190 -22.29 9.28 2.30
CA GLU A 190 -22.36 10.65 2.82
C GLU A 190 -21.08 10.99 3.59
N VAL A 191 -20.65 12.25 3.49
CA VAL A 191 -19.48 12.74 4.20
C VAL A 191 -19.72 12.73 5.71
N VAL A 192 -18.75 12.22 6.47
CA VAL A 192 -18.75 12.28 7.93
C VAL A 192 -17.92 13.47 8.37
N ASP A 193 -18.48 14.34 9.22
CA ASP A 193 -17.72 15.40 9.87
C ASP A 193 -16.82 14.83 10.98
N VAL A 194 -15.59 14.47 10.59
CA VAL A 194 -14.56 13.90 11.49
C VAL A 194 -14.03 14.88 12.56
N TRP A 195 -14.52 16.12 12.58
CA TRP A 195 -14.12 17.14 13.55
C TRP A 195 -14.98 17.11 14.81
N GLN A 196 -16.12 16.45 14.75
CA GLN A 196 -16.95 16.21 15.93
C GLN A 196 -16.24 15.24 16.88
N PRO A 197 -16.20 15.48 18.22
CA PRO A 197 -15.46 14.62 19.14
C PRO A 197 -15.81 13.12 19.06
N ASN A 198 -17.07 12.80 18.77
CA ASN A 198 -17.60 11.44 18.71
C ASN A 198 -18.24 11.11 17.35
N PHE A 199 -17.60 11.52 16.24
CA PHE A 199 -18.12 11.23 14.90
C PHE A 199 -18.36 9.71 14.67
N PRO A 200 -19.37 9.31 13.89
CA PRO A 200 -19.63 7.89 13.64
C PRO A 200 -18.47 7.23 12.87
N LEU A 201 -18.10 6.01 13.25
CA LEU A 201 -16.97 5.27 12.67
C LEU A 201 -17.41 4.25 11.60
N ASN A 202 -18.70 3.92 11.58
CA ASN A 202 -19.26 2.79 10.83
C ASN A 202 -18.91 2.79 9.34
N SER A 203 -18.96 3.94 8.69
CA SER A 203 -18.69 4.09 7.24
C SER A 203 -17.22 3.85 6.87
N PHE A 204 -16.31 3.88 7.85
CA PHE A 204 -14.87 3.64 7.67
C PHE A 204 -14.47 2.17 7.88
N HIS A 205 -15.41 1.30 8.24
CA HIS A 205 -15.16 -0.13 8.46
C HIS A 205 -16.04 -0.98 7.55
N CYS A 206 -15.41 -1.67 6.60
CA CYS A 206 -16.08 -2.64 5.75
C CYS A 206 -16.46 -3.90 6.53
N LYS A 207 -17.75 -4.25 6.55
CA LYS A 207 -18.26 -5.47 7.22
C LYS A 207 -18.25 -6.70 6.31
N SER A 208 -18.21 -6.50 4.99
CA SER A 208 -18.37 -7.56 3.99
C SER A 208 -17.31 -7.44 2.90
N PRO A 209 -16.06 -7.90 3.14
CA PRO A 209 -15.02 -7.89 2.12
C PRO A 209 -15.39 -8.83 0.97
N ARG A 210 -14.96 -8.49 -0.25
CA ARG A 210 -15.30 -9.22 -1.48
C ARG A 210 -14.12 -10.09 -1.92
N LYS A 211 -14.39 -11.05 -2.80
CA LYS A 211 -13.38 -11.95 -3.37
C LYS A 211 -13.37 -11.85 -4.89
N MET A 212 -12.17 -11.94 -5.47
CA MET A 212 -12.00 -12.09 -6.92
C MET A 212 -10.92 -13.12 -7.22
N ASN A 213 -11.03 -13.82 -8.35
CA ASN A 213 -10.02 -14.78 -8.76
C ASN A 213 -8.67 -14.06 -9.02
N LEU A 214 -7.57 -14.66 -8.58
CA LEU A 214 -6.21 -14.15 -8.74
C LEU A 214 -5.89 -13.81 -10.21
N SER A 215 -6.31 -14.65 -11.15
CA SER A 215 -6.11 -14.43 -12.59
C SER A 215 -6.80 -13.18 -13.15
N LYS A 216 -7.78 -12.62 -12.42
CA LYS A 216 -8.54 -11.44 -12.85
C LYS A 216 -7.95 -10.12 -12.35
N ILE A 217 -6.93 -10.15 -11.48
CA ILE A 217 -6.28 -8.92 -11.04
C ILE A 217 -5.64 -8.21 -12.24
N ASP A 218 -5.70 -6.88 -12.25
CA ASP A 218 -4.94 -6.09 -13.20
C ASP A 218 -3.42 -6.34 -13.00
N PRO A 219 -2.65 -6.57 -14.08
CA PRO A 219 -1.21 -6.83 -13.93
C PRO A 219 -0.44 -5.64 -13.37
N SER A 220 -0.97 -4.40 -13.44
CA SER A 220 -0.39 -3.24 -12.78
C SER A 220 -0.92 -3.13 -11.34
N CYS A 221 -0.02 -3.27 -10.37
CA CYS A 221 -0.34 -3.12 -8.96
C CYS A 221 0.83 -2.54 -8.19
N CYS A 222 0.62 -2.19 -6.92
CA CYS A 222 1.66 -1.76 -6.01
C CYS A 222 1.50 -2.54 -4.70
N ILE A 223 2.56 -3.24 -4.32
CA ILE A 223 2.61 -4.06 -3.11
C ILE A 223 3.18 -3.20 -1.98
N GLY A 224 2.51 -3.16 -0.83
CA GLY A 224 2.95 -2.39 0.33
C GLY A 224 3.56 -3.27 1.42
N PHE A 225 4.59 -2.76 2.07
CA PHE A 225 5.20 -3.34 3.26
C PHE A 225 5.41 -2.28 4.34
N TYR A 226 5.29 -2.67 5.60
CA TYR A 226 5.54 -1.84 6.77
C TYR A 226 6.63 -2.46 7.64
N CYS A 227 7.71 -1.71 7.88
CA CYS A 227 8.83 -2.12 8.72
C CYS A 227 8.99 -1.09 9.84
N ARG A 228 8.65 -1.46 11.07
CA ARG A 228 8.66 -0.52 12.19
C ARG A 228 10.08 -0.17 12.61
N THR A 229 10.98 -1.14 12.58
CA THR A 229 12.40 -0.96 12.92
C THR A 229 13.32 -1.30 11.73
N GLN A 230 14.59 -0.95 11.88
CA GLN A 230 15.63 -1.32 10.93
C GLN A 230 15.78 -2.86 10.83
N GLU A 231 15.64 -3.56 11.95
CA GLU A 231 15.66 -5.03 12.00
C GLU A 231 14.48 -5.64 11.24
N ASP A 232 13.28 -5.07 11.35
CA ASP A 232 12.13 -5.49 10.56
C ASP A 232 12.42 -5.37 9.06
N PHE A 233 13.05 -4.27 8.63
CA PHE A 233 13.42 -4.06 7.24
C PHE A 233 14.44 -5.10 6.75
N TYR A 234 15.51 -5.37 7.51
CA TYR A 234 16.47 -6.41 7.13
C TYR A 234 15.85 -7.82 7.13
N SER A 235 14.97 -8.10 8.09
CA SER A 235 14.22 -9.36 8.15
C SER A 235 13.33 -9.52 6.92
N PHE A 236 12.65 -8.44 6.50
CA PHE A 236 11.87 -8.38 5.28
C PHE A 236 12.73 -8.65 4.05
N VAL A 237 13.86 -7.96 3.86
CA VAL A 237 14.77 -8.15 2.72
C VAL A 237 15.20 -9.61 2.61
N LYS A 238 15.62 -10.22 3.72
CA LYS A 238 16.06 -11.62 3.77
C LYS A 238 14.93 -12.60 3.44
N THR A 239 13.76 -12.39 4.00
CA THR A 239 12.63 -13.33 3.88
C THR A 239 11.97 -13.23 2.51
N ALA A 240 11.74 -12.00 2.03
CA ALA A 240 11.05 -11.73 0.77
C ALA A 240 11.75 -12.37 -0.42
N GLN A 241 13.09 -12.40 -0.46
CA GLN A 241 13.88 -13.03 -1.54
C GLN A 241 13.38 -14.44 -1.90
N SER A 242 12.94 -15.23 -0.91
CA SER A 242 12.43 -16.59 -1.14
C SER A 242 11.07 -16.67 -1.85
N PHE A 243 10.33 -15.55 -1.90
CA PHE A 243 8.99 -15.44 -2.48
C PHE A 243 8.96 -14.72 -3.82
N LEU A 244 10.03 -13.98 -4.18
CA LEU A 244 10.01 -13.11 -5.36
C LEU A 244 10.18 -13.85 -6.67
N VAL A 245 10.84 -15.02 -6.67
CA VAL A 245 11.14 -15.79 -7.87
C VAL A 245 10.11 -16.91 -8.05
N PRO A 246 9.41 -16.97 -9.20
CA PRO A 246 8.52 -18.08 -9.52
C PRO A 246 9.23 -19.44 -9.42
N PRO A 247 8.59 -20.45 -8.80
CA PRO A 247 9.16 -21.79 -8.77
C PRO A 247 9.28 -22.38 -10.19
N SER A 248 10.31 -23.19 -10.40
CA SER A 248 10.44 -24.07 -11.58
C SER A 248 10.68 -23.40 -12.93
N GLN A 249 11.26 -22.20 -12.99
CA GLN A 249 11.65 -21.55 -14.24
C GLN A 249 13.14 -21.69 -14.57
N LYS A 250 13.46 -21.89 -15.87
CA LYS A 250 14.85 -21.93 -16.38
C LYS A 250 15.57 -20.59 -16.28
N ALA A 251 14.80 -19.50 -16.32
CA ALA A 251 15.28 -18.13 -16.14
C ALA A 251 14.57 -17.52 -14.93
N GLN A 252 15.29 -16.73 -14.14
CA GLN A 252 14.76 -16.10 -12.94
C GLN A 252 14.13 -14.75 -13.31
N TYR A 253 12.80 -14.65 -13.21
CA TYR A 253 12.07 -13.40 -13.39
C TYR A 253 11.42 -13.01 -12.06
N PRO A 254 12.15 -12.36 -11.13
CA PRO A 254 11.58 -11.95 -9.86
C PRO A 254 10.53 -10.84 -10.06
N MET A 255 9.54 -10.73 -9.16
CA MET A 255 8.56 -9.64 -9.18
C MET A 255 9.21 -8.26 -8.96
N PHE A 256 10.25 -8.20 -8.13
CA PHE A 256 11.13 -7.06 -7.91
C PHE A 256 12.46 -7.54 -7.34
N VAL A 257 13.48 -6.67 -7.30
CA VAL A 257 14.82 -7.00 -6.81
C VAL A 257 15.26 -6.09 -5.68
N PHE A 258 16.15 -6.60 -4.83
CA PHE A 258 16.90 -5.79 -3.87
C PHE A 258 18.29 -5.51 -4.43
N CYS A 259 18.71 -4.26 -4.38
CA CYS A 259 20.00 -3.80 -4.88
C CYS A 259 20.82 -3.20 -3.73
N GLU A 260 22.07 -3.64 -3.61
CA GLU A 260 23.04 -3.00 -2.72
C GLU A 260 23.42 -1.61 -3.28
N GLY A 261 23.71 -0.67 -2.39
CA GLY A 261 24.06 0.70 -2.76
C GLY A 261 22.86 1.60 -3.07
N ARG A 262 23.12 2.72 -3.75
CA ARG A 262 22.14 3.77 -4.04
C ARG A 262 21.61 3.68 -5.47
N SER A 263 20.38 4.14 -5.70
CA SER A 263 19.81 4.24 -7.06
C SER A 263 20.64 5.16 -7.96
N ALA A 264 21.19 6.24 -7.41
CA ALA A 264 22.04 7.20 -8.12
C ALA A 264 23.28 6.55 -8.76
N ASP A 265 23.84 5.52 -8.13
CA ASP A 265 25.01 4.81 -8.63
C ASP A 265 24.69 4.02 -9.91
N SER A 266 23.43 3.58 -10.07
CA SER A 266 22.97 2.82 -11.25
C SER A 266 22.74 3.71 -12.48
N LEU A 267 22.28 4.96 -12.28
CA LEU A 267 22.00 5.92 -13.37
C LEU A 267 23.28 6.40 -14.09
N THR A 268 24.40 6.47 -13.36
CA THR A 268 25.72 6.83 -13.95
C THR A 268 26.26 5.77 -14.92
N THR A 269 25.77 4.54 -14.82
CA THR A 269 26.14 3.44 -15.74
C THR A 269 25.25 3.43 -16.98
N SER A 270 23.95 3.74 -16.83
CA SER A 270 22.96 3.73 -17.92
C SER A 270 23.12 4.87 -18.93
N THR A 271 23.70 6.01 -18.53
CA THR A 271 23.99 7.13 -19.44
C THR A 271 25.07 6.83 -20.49
N ARG A 272 25.83 5.72 -20.36
CA ARG A 272 26.81 5.31 -21.38
C ARG A 272 26.22 4.50 -22.54
N TYR A 273 24.94 4.11 -22.47
CA TYR A 273 24.31 3.21 -23.45
C TYR A 273 23.07 3.79 -24.14
N MET A 274 22.82 5.10 -24.07
CA MET A 274 21.70 5.69 -24.79
C MET A 274 21.95 5.68 -26.31
N ILE A 275 21.20 4.81 -26.99
CA ILE A 275 20.98 4.84 -28.45
C ILE A 275 20.03 6.01 -28.74
N PRO A 276 20.26 6.84 -29.78
CA PRO A 276 19.41 8.00 -30.06
C PRO A 276 17.98 7.60 -30.46
N ASP A 277 17.00 8.28 -29.87
CA ASP A 277 15.57 8.13 -30.15
C ASP A 277 15.22 8.46 -31.61
N ASN A 278 14.57 7.51 -32.30
CA ASN A 278 13.79 7.79 -33.50
C ASN A 278 12.30 7.67 -33.17
N HIS A 279 11.60 8.79 -33.34
CA HIS A 279 10.15 8.97 -33.23
C HIS A 279 9.34 7.90 -33.98
N ILE A 280 8.37 7.27 -33.29
CA ILE A 280 7.15 6.74 -33.92
C ILE A 280 5.95 7.02 -32.99
N THR A 281 4.96 7.72 -33.53
CA THR A 281 3.64 8.04 -32.94
C THR A 281 2.58 7.00 -33.33
N ASN A 282 1.46 7.00 -32.58
CA ASN A 282 0.06 6.59 -32.90
C ASN A 282 -0.50 5.60 -31.87
N GLU A 283 -1.54 5.94 -31.08
CA GLU A 283 -2.98 6.21 -31.32
C GLU A 283 -3.85 5.02 -30.85
N GLN A 284 -5.11 5.33 -30.53
CA GLN A 284 -6.07 4.65 -29.65
C GLN A 284 -6.56 3.27 -30.13
N ASP A 285 -7.11 2.46 -29.21
CA ASP A 285 -8.56 2.15 -29.20
C ASP A 285 -9.04 1.42 -27.94
N CYS A 286 -10.26 1.77 -27.53
CA CYS A 286 -11.00 1.23 -26.38
C CYS A 286 -12.03 0.21 -26.83
N GLU A 287 -12.13 -0.94 -26.16
CA GLU A 287 -13.36 -1.76 -26.16
C GLU A 287 -13.73 -2.20 -24.74
N MET A 288 -15.03 -2.24 -24.52
CA MET A 288 -15.71 -2.22 -23.23
C MET A 288 -16.52 -3.52 -23.10
N ASP A 289 -16.08 -4.44 -22.23
CA ASP A 289 -16.85 -5.65 -21.90
C ASP A 289 -17.36 -5.57 -20.46
N ASN A 290 -18.67 -5.40 -20.35
CA ASN A 290 -19.45 -5.48 -19.13
C ASN A 290 -19.91 -6.92 -18.91
N GLU A 291 -19.35 -7.61 -17.92
CA GLU A 291 -20.03 -8.71 -17.23
C GLU A 291 -19.33 -9.05 -15.92
N PHE A 292 -19.89 -8.63 -14.78
CA PHE A 292 -19.46 -9.15 -13.48
C PHE A 292 -20.65 -9.29 -12.53
N GLU A 293 -21.10 -10.53 -12.36
CA GLU A 293 -21.73 -11.02 -11.13
C GLU A 293 -20.67 -11.11 -10.03
N SER A 294 -20.96 -10.51 -8.87
CA SER A 294 -20.23 -10.73 -7.63
C SER A 294 -21.20 -11.37 -6.63
N GLU A 295 -20.90 -12.59 -6.19
CA GLU A 295 -21.66 -13.28 -5.14
C GLU A 295 -21.35 -12.66 -3.76
N GLU A 296 -22.43 -12.37 -3.02
CA GLU A 296 -22.42 -11.89 -1.64
C GLU A 296 -22.29 -13.07 -0.67
N PHE A 297 -21.70 -12.84 0.51
CA PHE A 297 -21.51 -13.88 1.53
C PHE A 297 -22.63 -13.86 2.57
N GLU A 298 -23.26 -15.01 2.81
CA GLU A 298 -24.07 -15.29 4.00
C GLU A 298 -23.21 -16.02 5.04
N LEU A 299 -23.21 -15.54 6.28
CA LEU A 299 -22.64 -16.26 7.42
C LEU A 299 -23.58 -17.44 7.80
N VAL A 300 -23.06 -18.67 7.77
CA VAL A 300 -23.68 -19.84 8.42
C VAL A 300 -23.19 -19.93 9.87
#